data_AF-A0A7C5HNI4-F1
#
_entry.id   AF-A0A7C5HNI4-F1
#
_cell.length_a   1.000
_cell.length_b   1.000
_cell.length_c   1.000
_cell.angle_alpha   90.00
_cell.angle_beta   90.00
_cell.angle_gamma   90.00
#
_symmetry.space_group_name_H-M   'P 1'
#
loop_
_entity.id
_entity.type
_entity.pdbx_description
1 polymer ?
#
loop_
_entity_poly.entity_id
_entity_poly.type
_entity_poly.pdbx_seq_one_letter_code
_entity_poly.pdbx_strand_id
1 'polypeptide(L)'
;MWQFVKEFGSGLRSHSTEYVEFELRERENILALLLFSSFLGIASPPSDLSLRLIPHMVRELHVMGRKAGESDDIAGEVYGLFVD
;
A
#
# COMPACT_ATOMS: atom_id res chain seq x y z
N MET A 1 1.74 -29.66 27.66
CA MET A 1 2.74 -28.66 28.11
C MET A 1 3.70 -28.25 26.99
N TRP A 2 4.44 -29.15 26.35
CA TRP A 2 5.35 -28.79 25.24
C TRP A 2 4.64 -28.26 23.98
N GLN A 3 3.47 -28.81 23.63
CA GLN A 3 2.67 -28.31 22.49
C GLN A 3 2.14 -26.88 22.73
N PHE A 4 1.69 -26.59 23.96
CA PHE A 4 1.22 -25.26 24.35
C PHE A 4 2.32 -24.19 24.18
N VAL A 5 3.57 -24.50 24.53
CA VAL A 5 4.70 -23.57 24.32
C VAL A 5 4.99 -23.34 22.83
N LYS A 6 4.86 -24.37 21.98
CA LYS A 6 5.02 -24.23 20.53
C LYS A 6 3.92 -23.39 19.90
N GLU A 7 2.66 -23.65 20.24
CA GLU A 7 1.51 -22.90 19.74
C GLU A 7 1.56 -21.43 20.18
N PHE A 8 1.93 -21.18 21.44
CA PHE A 8 2.11 -19.83 21.96
C PHE A 8 3.27 -19.09 21.26
N GLY A 9 4.40 -19.76 21.05
CA GLY A 9 5.53 -19.22 20.30
C GLY A 9 5.22 -18.93 18.83
N SER A 10 4.42 -19.79 18.18
CA SER A 10 3.96 -19.54 16.81
C SER A 10 2.97 -18.38 16.73
N GLY A 11 2.06 -18.24 17.70
CA GLY A 11 1.11 -17.13 17.76
C GLY A 11 1.81 -15.77 17.93
N LEU A 12 2.78 -15.69 18.84
CA LEU A 12 3.61 -14.50 19.04
C LEU A 12 4.41 -14.12 17.78
N ARG A 13 5.00 -15.11 17.09
CA ARG A 13 5.72 -14.88 15.84
C ARG A 13 4.77 -14.43 14.72
N SER A 14 3.59 -15.04 14.61
CA SER A 14 2.57 -14.66 13.64
C SER A 14 2.14 -13.21 13.83
N HIS A 15 1.80 -12.81 15.05
CA HIS A 15 1.40 -11.43 15.36
C HIS A 15 2.51 -10.41 15.10
N SER A 16 3.75 -10.76 15.45
CA SER A 16 4.88 -9.87 15.23
C SER A 16 5.20 -9.72 13.73
N THR A 17 5.01 -10.78 12.95
CA THR A 17 5.23 -10.77 11.50
C THR A 17 4.14 -9.94 10.80
N GLU A 18 2.87 -10.13 11.20
CA GLU A 18 1.73 -9.38 10.70
C GLU A 18 1.90 -7.87 10.89
N TYR A 19 2.39 -7.45 12.06
CA TYR A 19 2.64 -6.03 12.33
C TYR A 19 3.69 -5.43 11.38
N VAL A 20 4.81 -6.13 11.16
CA VAL A 20 5.87 -5.68 10.25
C VAL A 20 5.39 -5.64 8.80
N GLU A 21 4.59 -6.62 8.37
CA GLU A 21 3.99 -6.64 7.03
C GLU A 21 3.02 -5.47 6.83
N PHE A 22 2.23 -5.12 7.84
CA PHE A 22 1.37 -3.94 7.81
C PHE A 22 2.19 -2.66 7.67
N GLU A 23 3.25 -2.51 8.48
CA GLU A 23 4.13 -1.34 8.46
C GLU A 23 4.87 -1.18 7.12
N LEU A 24 5.29 -2.29 6.51
CA LEU A 24 5.92 -2.31 5.20
C LEU A 24 4.94 -1.83 4.13
N ARG A 25 3.72 -2.37 4.14
CA ARG A 25 2.66 -2.00 3.19
C ARG A 25 2.32 -0.51 3.28
N GLU A 26 2.28 0.05 4.48
CA GLU A 26 2.01 1.47 4.66
C GLU A 26 3.13 2.35 4.10
N ARG A 27 4.39 1.95 4.31
CA ARG A 27 5.54 2.64 3.72
C ARG A 27 5.55 2.55 2.19
N GLU A 28 5.17 1.42 1.64
CA GLU A 28 5.05 1.22 0.20
C GLU A 28 3.97 2.12 -0.41
N ASN A 29 2.82 2.28 0.26
CA ASN A 29 1.77 3.21 -0.15
C ASN A 29 2.28 4.66 -0.16
N ILE A 30 2.91 5.10 0.93
CA ILE A 30 3.47 6.47 1.05
C ILE A 30 4.56 6.69 0.00
N LEU A 31 5.45 5.71 -0.21
CA LEU A 31 6.51 5.79 -1.21
C LEU A 31 5.92 5.92 -2.61
N ALA A 32 4.87 5.15 -2.94
CA ALA A 32 4.22 5.25 -4.24
C ALA A 32 3.64 6.65 -4.46
N LEU A 33 2.94 7.19 -3.45
CA LEU A 33 2.43 8.56 -3.50
C LEU A 33 3.56 9.59 -3.72
N LEU A 34 4.70 9.45 -3.02
CA LEU A 34 5.86 10.35 -3.19
C LEU A 34 6.53 10.22 -4.56
N LEU A 35 6.61 9.02 -5.13
CA LEU A 35 7.16 8.84 -6.46
C LEU A 35 6.25 9.46 -7.52
N PHE A 36 4.93 9.30 -7.40
CA PHE A 36 3.99 9.85 -8.37
C PHE A 36 3.65 11.32 -8.15
N SER A 37 3.85 11.87 -6.95
CA SER A 37 3.67 13.30 -6.67
C SER A 37 4.55 14.18 -7.57
N SER A 38 5.69 13.63 -8.03
CA SER A 38 6.57 14.27 -9.03
C SER A 38 5.86 14.62 -10.32
N PHE A 39 4.94 13.76 -10.77
CA PHE A 39 4.17 13.98 -12.00
C PHE A 39 2.98 14.93 -11.79
N LEU A 40 2.66 15.27 -10.53
CA LEU A 40 1.62 16.22 -10.15
C LEU A 40 2.18 17.61 -9.80
N GLY A 41 3.49 17.83 -9.95
CA GLY A 41 4.14 19.11 -9.63
C GLY A 41 4.31 19.37 -8.13
N ILE A 42 4.10 18.36 -7.29
CA ILE A 42 4.32 18.42 -5.85
C ILE A 42 5.81 18.15 -5.56
N ALA A 43 6.35 18.73 -4.48
CA ALA A 43 7.73 18.51 -4.06
C ALA A 43 8.03 17.00 -4.00
N SER A 44 8.94 16.54 -4.85
CA SER A 44 9.20 15.13 -5.06
C SER A 44 10.70 14.86 -5.12
N PRO A 45 11.13 13.61 -4.84
CA PRO A 45 12.48 13.18 -5.17
C PRO A 45 12.78 13.47 -6.66
N PRO A 46 14.04 13.77 -7.03
CA PRO A 46 14.42 14.04 -8.41
C PRO A 46 13.88 12.97 -9.36
N SER A 47 13.25 13.37 -10.47
CA SER A 47 12.51 12.43 -11.33
C SER A 47 13.35 11.26 -11.86
N ASP A 48 14.67 11.45 -12.03
CA ASP A 48 15.62 10.38 -12.36
C ASP A 48 15.66 9.28 -11.27
N LEU A 49 15.66 9.66 -10.00
CA LEU A 49 15.60 8.71 -8.89
C LEU A 49 14.26 7.96 -8.88
N SER A 50 13.16 8.67 -9.13
CA SER A 50 11.82 8.06 -9.20
C SER A 50 11.74 7.01 -10.31
N LEU A 51 12.25 7.32 -11.50
CA LEU A 51 12.27 6.39 -12.64
C LEU A 51 13.10 5.12 -12.36
N ARG A 52 14.20 5.25 -11.62
CA ARG A 52 15.02 4.09 -11.21
C ARG A 52 14.34 3.22 -10.16
N LEU A 53 13.48 3.80 -9.33
CA LEU A 53 12.78 3.08 -8.26
C LEU A 53 11.48 2.41 -8.73
N ILE A 54 10.84 2.92 -9.79
CA ILE A 54 9.59 2.36 -10.35
C ILE A 54 9.67 0.84 -10.63
N PRO A 55 10.72 0.28 -11.25
CA PRO A 55 10.84 -1.16 -11.49
C PRO A 55 10.79 -2.01 -10.22
N HIS A 56 11.21 -1.45 -9.08
CA HIS A 56 11.18 -2.13 -7.79
C HIS A 56 9.80 -2.07 -7.13
N MET A 57 8.89 -1.22 -7.62
CA MET A 57 7.56 -1.03 -7.08
C MET A 57 6.45 -1.65 -7.90
N VAL A 58 6.76 -2.36 -9.00
CA VAL A 58 5.77 -2.89 -9.98
C VAL A 58 4.60 -3.62 -9.32
N ARG A 59 4.88 -4.45 -8.29
CA ARG A 59 3.84 -5.15 -7.53
C ARG A 59 2.87 -4.16 -6.87
N GLU A 60 3.41 -3.18 -6.16
CA GLU A 60 2.60 -2.19 -5.44
C GLU A 60 1.85 -1.28 -6.39
N LEU A 61 2.43 -0.95 -7.55
CA LEU A 61 1.71 -0.23 -8.61
C LEU A 61 0.49 -0.98 -9.09
N HIS A 62 0.59 -2.31 -9.22
CA HIS A 62 -0.55 -3.14 -9.60
C HIS A 62 -1.63 -3.17 -8.50
N VAL A 63 -1.22 -3.29 -7.24
CA VAL A 63 -2.13 -3.23 -6.09
C VAL A 63 -2.82 -1.87 -6.00
N MET A 64 -2.06 -0.78 -6.16
CA MET A 64 -2.57 0.58 -6.11
C MET A 64 -3.54 0.86 -7.26
N GLY A 65 -3.21 0.40 -8.48
CA GLY A 65 -4.08 0.54 -9.66
C GLY A 65 -5.40 -0.23 -9.51
N ARG A 66 -5.36 -1.45 -8.96
CA ARG A 66 -6.59 -2.21 -8.65
C ARG A 66 -7.46 -1.48 -7.63
N LYS A 67 -6.87 -1.01 -6.52
CA LYS A 67 -7.60 -0.26 -5.49
C LYS A 67 -8.19 1.04 -6.03
N ALA A 68 -7.46 1.74 -6.91
CA ALA A 68 -7.96 2.95 -7.55
C ALA A 68 -9.17 2.66 -8.45
N GLY A 69 -9.14 1.57 -9.22
CA GLY A 69 -10.29 1.12 -10.01
C GLY A 69 -11.50 0.74 -9.16
N GLU A 70 -11.29 0.01 -8.07
CA GLU A 70 -12.35 -0.34 -7.10
C GLU A 70 -12.91 0.90 -6.38
N SER A 71 -12.11 1.98 -6.25
CA SER A 71 -12.57 3.24 -5.65
C SER A 71 -13.43 4.08 -6.59
N ASP A 72 -13.29 3.92 -7.91
CA ASP A 72 -14.11 4.63 -8.90
C ASP A 72 -15.58 4.21 -8.81
N ASP A 73 -15.84 2.91 -8.55
CA ASP A 73 -17.19 2.39 -8.29
C ASP A 73 -17.83 3.07 -7.07
N ILE A 74 -17.07 3.23 -5.98
CA ILE A 74 -17.55 3.89 -4.75
C ILE A 74 -17.76 5.39 -5.00
N ALA A 75 -16.85 6.05 -5.71
CA ALA A 75 -17.00 7.45 -6.06
C ALA A 75 -18.26 7.66 -6.93
N GLY A 76 -18.49 6.81 -7.92
CA GLY A 76 -19.69 6.82 -8.77
C GLY A 76 -20.98 6.65 -7.97
N GLU A 77 -21.02 5.72 -7.01
CA GLU A 77 -22.16 5.54 -6.10
C GLU A 77 -22.41 6.79 -5.25
N VAL A 78 -21.35 7.36 -4.68
CA VAL A 78 -21.44 8.59 -3.87
C VAL A 78 -21.89 9.79 -4.71
N TYR A 79 -21.37 9.97 -5.93
CA TYR A 79 -21.83 11.02 -6.84
C TYR A 79 -23.29 10.83 -7.24
N GLY A 80 -23.74 9.59 -7.45
CA GLY A 80 -25.14 9.27 -7.70
C GLY A 80 -26.07 9.71 -6.57
N LEU A 81 -25.61 9.68 -5.32
CA LEU A 81 -26.38 10.16 -4.15
C LEU A 81 -26.49 11.69 -4.05
N PHE A 82 -25.66 12.45 -4.77
CA PHE A 82 -25.66 13.93 -4.73
C PHE A 82 -26.30 14.58 -5.96
N VAL A 83 -26.57 13.80 -7.02
CA VAL A 83 -27.15 14.28 -8.30
C VAL A 83 -28.66 14.02 -8.38
N ASP A 84 -29.22 13.27 -7.44
CA ASP A 84 -30.66 13.13 -7.16
C ASP A 84 -31.13 14.15 -6.10
#